data_AF-A0A1S2CBM8-F1
#
_entry.id   AF-A0A1S2CBM8-F1
#
_cell.length_a   1.000
_cell.length_b   1.000
_cell.length_c   1.000
_cell.angle_alpha   90.00
_cell.angle_beta   90.00
_cell.angle_gamma   90.00
#
_symmetry.space_group_name_H-M   'P 1'
#
loop_
_entity.id
_entity.type
_entity.pdbx_description
1 polymer ?
#
loop_
_entity_poly.entity_id
_entity_poly.type
_entity_poly.pdbx_seq_one_letter_code
_entity_poly.pdbx_strand_id
1 'polypeptide(L)'
;MLPTQPSLSGNNVALHLWLDREVRGEYSRIPLYLIHKLAVDVGVPFQSINPEVKGFSIPQELVTVARNLAAYIWHGQDLRLSPESKALLKQRYIHHSDHYLEMGPLYPFRPAKNGRRAVHPNKTSE
;
A
#
# COMPACT_ATOMS: atom_id res chain seq x y z
N MET A 1 -4.24 -17.86 -24.31
CA MET A 1 -3.47 -18.89 -25.05
C MET A 1 -2.04 -18.39 -25.10
N LEU A 2 -1.14 -18.97 -24.28
CA LEU A 2 0.29 -18.69 -24.36
C LEU A 2 0.86 -19.26 -25.68
N PRO A 3 1.88 -18.64 -26.28
CA PRO A 3 2.50 -19.17 -27.50
C PRO A 3 3.13 -20.53 -27.21
N THR A 4 2.69 -21.56 -27.93
CA THR A 4 3.24 -22.90 -27.89
C THR A 4 4.64 -22.90 -28.52
N GLN A 5 5.66 -23.10 -27.69
CA GLN A 5 7.00 -23.43 -28.17
C GLN A 5 7.02 -24.84 -28.79
N PRO A 6 7.91 -25.12 -29.77
CA PRO A 6 7.97 -26.40 -30.44
C PRO A 6 8.33 -27.51 -29.46
N SER A 7 7.67 -28.66 -29.59
CA SER A 7 7.84 -29.82 -28.72
C SER A 7 9.26 -30.36 -28.77
N LEU A 8 10.03 -30.11 -27.72
CA LEU A 8 11.20 -30.92 -27.38
C LEU A 8 10.73 -32.04 -26.45
N SER A 9 11.15 -33.27 -26.70
CA SER A 9 10.80 -34.43 -25.89
C SER A 9 11.34 -34.24 -24.46
N GLY A 10 10.48 -33.76 -23.58
CA GLY A 10 10.77 -33.45 -22.19
C GLY A 10 9.50 -32.94 -21.54
N ASN A 11 9.20 -33.40 -20.34
CA ASN A 11 8.04 -32.92 -19.62
C ASN A 11 8.24 -31.42 -19.32
N ASN A 12 7.37 -30.57 -19.85
CA ASN A 12 7.38 -29.14 -19.52
C ASN A 12 6.94 -28.99 -18.06
N VAL A 13 7.86 -28.59 -17.19
CA VAL A 13 7.58 -28.29 -15.77
C VAL A 13 7.61 -26.78 -15.58
N ALA A 14 6.55 -26.22 -15.02
CA ALA A 14 6.48 -24.82 -14.62
C ALA A 14 6.47 -24.70 -13.09
N LEU A 15 7.28 -23.77 -12.57
CA LEU A 15 7.31 -23.44 -11.15
C LEU A 15 6.75 -22.03 -10.97
N HIS A 16 5.80 -21.90 -10.03
CA HIS A 16 5.16 -20.63 -9.72
C HIS A 16 5.21 -20.38 -8.21
N LEU A 17 5.49 -19.13 -7.83
CA LEU A 17 5.35 -18.66 -6.46
C LEU A 17 4.01 -17.96 -6.30
N TRP A 18 3.23 -18.37 -5.30
CA TRP A 18 1.91 -17.81 -5.01
C TRP A 18 1.87 -17.28 -3.58
N LEU A 19 1.03 -16.26 -3.37
CA LEU A 19 0.72 -15.71 -2.05
C LEU A 19 -0.80 -15.62 -1.94
N ASP A 20 -1.36 -16.37 -1.01
CA ASP A 20 -2.76 -16.26 -0.61
C ASP A 20 -2.83 -15.70 0.82
N ARG A 21 -3.59 -14.62 1.00
CA ARG A 21 -3.77 -13.97 2.30
C ARG A 21 -4.99 -13.06 2.30
N GLU A 22 -5.56 -12.90 3.48
CA GLU A 22 -6.55 -11.86 3.73
C GLU A 22 -5.85 -10.50 3.97
N VAL A 23 -6.28 -9.48 3.23
CA VAL A 23 -5.82 -8.09 3.39
C VAL A 23 -6.99 -7.23 3.80
N ARG A 24 -6.84 -6.48 4.89
CA ARG A 24 -7.88 -5.58 5.38
C ARG A 24 -7.62 -4.13 4.97
N GLY A 25 -8.69 -3.42 4.62
CA GLY A 25 -8.63 -2.08 4.00
C GLY A 25 -8.53 -0.89 4.96
N GLU A 26 -8.57 -1.12 6.27
CA GLU A 26 -8.72 -0.06 7.28
C GLU A 26 -7.46 0.81 7.42
N TYR A 27 -6.30 0.35 6.94
CA TYR A 27 -5.10 1.19 6.94
C TYR A 27 -5.27 2.46 6.10
N SER A 28 -6.12 2.45 5.07
CA SER A 28 -6.47 3.63 4.27
C SER A 28 -7.15 4.75 5.07
N ARG A 29 -7.71 4.44 6.25
CA ARG A 29 -8.30 5.42 7.16
C ARG A 29 -7.23 6.33 7.75
N ILE A 30 -6.02 5.82 7.99
CA ILE A 30 -4.92 6.64 8.54
C ILE A 30 -4.56 7.81 7.61
N PRO A 31 -4.16 7.62 6.33
CA PRO A 31 -3.90 8.73 5.42
C PRO A 31 -5.11 9.63 5.20
N LEU A 32 -6.35 9.09 5.26
CA LEU A 32 -7.57 9.91 5.25
C LEU A 32 -7.60 10.93 6.41
N TYR A 33 -7.41 10.51 7.66
CA TYR A 33 -7.37 11.44 8.80
C TYR A 33 -6.20 12.43 8.69
N LEU A 34 -5.04 11.96 8.24
CA LEU A 34 -3.84 12.78 8.10
C LEU A 34 -4.05 13.92 7.10
N ILE A 35 -4.55 13.62 5.90
CA ILE A 35 -4.81 14.63 4.86
C ILE A 35 -6.02 15.50 5.19
N HIS A 36 -7.06 14.93 5.83
CA HIS A 36 -8.22 15.69 6.28
C HIS A 36 -7.81 16.79 7.26
N LYS A 37 -6.99 16.46 8.28
CA LYS A 37 -6.46 17.44 9.23
C LYS A 37 -5.65 18.53 8.52
N LEU A 38 -4.73 18.14 7.63
CA LEU A 38 -3.93 19.10 6.86
C LEU A 38 -4.82 20.05 6.02
N ALA A 39 -5.89 19.54 5.41
CA ALA A 39 -6.81 20.32 4.61
C ALA A 39 -7.66 21.28 5.48
N VAL A 40 -8.20 20.80 6.61
CA VAL A 40 -8.96 21.63 7.54
C VAL A 40 -8.09 22.74 8.13
N ASP A 41 -6.83 22.45 8.45
CA ASP A 41 -5.88 23.43 8.99
C ASP A 41 -5.62 24.60 8.04
N VAL A 42 -5.71 24.37 6.72
CA VAL A 42 -5.59 25.42 5.69
C VAL A 42 -6.94 26.00 5.26
N GLY A 43 -8.02 25.70 5.98
CA GLY A 43 -9.34 26.30 5.79
C GLY A 43 -10.25 25.59 4.78
N VAL A 44 -9.92 24.38 4.34
CA VAL A 44 -10.85 23.60 3.50
C VAL A 44 -12.10 23.24 4.33
N PRO A 45 -13.32 23.51 3.85
CA PRO A 45 -14.55 23.38 4.63
C PRO A 45 -15.05 21.93 4.69
N PHE A 46 -14.18 20.99 5.08
CA PHE A 46 -14.57 19.60 5.30
C PHE A 46 -15.29 19.43 6.64
N GLN A 47 -16.30 18.57 6.64
CA GLN A 47 -16.95 18.14 7.87
C GLN A 47 -15.99 17.32 8.74
N SER A 48 -16.16 17.38 10.06
CA SER A 48 -15.43 16.54 10.99
C SER A 48 -15.67 15.06 10.71
N ILE A 49 -14.61 14.25 10.75
CA ILE A 49 -14.74 12.80 10.62
C ILE A 49 -15.23 12.22 11.95
N ASN A 50 -16.35 11.52 11.93
CA ASN A 50 -16.90 10.84 13.11
C ASN A 50 -16.25 9.44 13.28
N PRO A 51 -15.46 9.19 14.34
CA PRO A 51 -14.78 7.91 14.54
C PRO A 51 -15.72 6.74 14.87
N GLU A 52 -16.95 7.02 15.31
CA GLU A 52 -17.96 5.99 15.61
C GLU A 52 -18.57 5.37 14.34
N VAL A 53 -18.42 6.04 13.19
CA VAL A 53 -18.85 5.47 11.91
C VAL A 53 -17.88 4.36 11.52
N LYS A 54 -18.39 3.13 11.33
CA LYS A 54 -17.59 1.94 11.01
C LYS A 54 -16.60 2.12 9.85
N GLY A 55 -16.94 2.95 8.86
CA GLY A 55 -16.07 3.27 7.72
C GLY A 55 -14.87 4.16 8.07
N PHE A 56 -14.94 4.88 9.19
CA PHE A 56 -13.93 5.83 9.66
C PHE A 56 -13.24 5.40 10.96
N SER A 57 -13.71 4.36 11.64
CA SER A 57 -13.06 3.88 12.87
C SER A 57 -11.66 3.33 12.58
N ILE A 58 -10.65 3.69 13.36
CA ILE A 58 -9.32 3.07 13.23
C ILE A 58 -9.27 1.86 14.17
N PRO A 59 -8.95 0.64 13.69
CA PRO A 59 -8.76 -0.52 14.55
C PRO A 59 -7.74 -0.25 15.66
N GLN A 60 -7.98 -0.76 16.86
CA GLN A 60 -7.13 -0.52 18.03
C GLN A 60 -5.65 -0.84 17.78
N GLU A 61 -5.36 -1.92 17.06
CA GLU A 61 -4.00 -2.34 16.69
C GLU A 61 -3.27 -1.35 15.76
N LEU A 62 -4.01 -0.49 15.05
CA LEU A 62 -3.45 0.54 14.18
C LEU A 62 -3.25 1.88 14.89
N VAL A 63 -3.71 2.06 16.12
CA VAL A 63 -3.62 3.33 16.86
C VAL A 63 -2.17 3.80 17.02
N THR A 64 -1.24 2.89 17.34
CA THR A 64 0.18 3.22 17.46
C THR A 64 0.77 3.69 16.12
N VAL A 65 0.41 3.02 15.03
CA VAL A 65 0.83 3.41 13.67
C VAL A 65 0.28 4.79 13.31
N ALA A 66 -1.01 5.02 13.56
CA ALA A 66 -1.69 6.28 13.27
C ALA A 66 -1.04 7.44 14.04
N ARG A 67 -0.78 7.25 15.34
CA ARG A 67 -0.13 8.27 16.19
C ARG A 67 1.27 8.63 15.71
N ASN A 68 2.08 7.64 15.34
CA ASN A 68 3.45 7.89 14.91
C ASN A 68 3.52 8.55 13.53
N LEU A 69 2.60 8.20 12.62
CA LEU A 69 2.47 8.90 11.34
C LEU A 69 1.94 10.33 11.52
N ALA A 70 0.99 10.55 12.42
CA ALA A 70 0.50 11.87 12.79
C ALA A 70 1.63 12.75 13.36
N ALA A 71 2.44 12.21 14.26
CA ALA A 71 3.59 12.94 14.81
C ALA A 71 4.62 13.32 13.74
N TYR A 72 4.90 12.43 12.79
CA TYR A 72 5.78 12.71 11.65
C TYR A 72 5.19 13.82 10.75
N ILE A 73 3.91 13.71 10.38
CA ILE A 73 3.30 14.57 9.36
C ILE A 73 2.89 15.94 9.92
N TRP A 74 2.22 15.97 11.07
CA TRP A 74 1.67 17.20 11.64
C TRP A 74 2.68 17.99 12.46
N HIS A 75 3.73 17.33 12.96
CA HIS A 75 4.69 17.94 13.88
C HIS A 75 6.15 17.83 13.43
N GLY A 76 6.42 17.22 12.27
CA GLY A 76 7.77 17.11 11.72
C GLY A 76 8.73 16.27 12.58
N GLN A 77 8.22 15.44 13.48
CA GLN A 77 9.04 14.52 14.28
C GLN A 77 9.62 13.42 13.39
N ASP A 78 10.64 12.70 13.83
CA ASP A 78 11.15 11.55 13.08
C ASP A 78 10.09 10.44 12.92
N LEU A 79 10.07 9.80 11.76
CA LEU A 79 9.18 8.67 11.50
C LEU A 79 9.60 7.45 12.34
N ARG A 80 8.82 7.14 13.38
CA ARG A 80 9.05 6.00 14.27
C ARG A 80 8.07 4.87 13.98
N LEU A 81 8.49 3.87 13.20
CA LEU A 81 7.73 2.63 13.01
C LEU A 81 8.51 1.46 13.61
N SER A 82 7.97 0.87 14.69
CA SER A 82 8.58 -0.29 15.34
C SER A 82 8.60 -1.51 14.43
N PRO A 83 9.49 -2.50 14.65
CA PRO A 83 9.49 -3.76 13.92
C PRO A 83 8.11 -4.44 13.94
N GLU A 84 7.43 -4.42 15.07
CA GLU A 84 6.10 -5.02 15.27
C GLU A 84 5.04 -4.29 14.45
N SER A 85 5.09 -2.96 14.42
CA SER A 85 4.21 -2.13 13.57
C SER A 85 4.42 -2.44 12.09
N LYS A 86 5.68 -2.57 11.65
CA LYS A 86 6.02 -2.93 10.26
C LYS A 86 5.54 -4.34 9.92
N ALA A 87 5.71 -5.30 10.83
CA ALA A 87 5.23 -6.67 10.65
C ALA A 87 3.71 -6.72 10.55
N LEU A 88 3.00 -6.07 11.47
CA LEU A 88 1.54 -5.94 11.46
C LEU A 88 1.02 -5.40 10.13
N LEU A 89 1.60 -4.28 9.67
CA LEU A 89 1.20 -3.66 8.41
C LEU A 89 1.41 -4.60 7.22
N LYS A 90 2.59 -5.22 7.11
CA LYS A 90 2.90 -6.17 6.02
C LYS A 90 1.97 -7.38 6.03
N GLN A 91 1.69 -7.93 7.21
CA GLN A 91 0.90 -9.14 7.36
C GLN A 91 -0.57 -8.90 7.01
N ARG A 92 -1.16 -7.78 7.46
CA ARG A 92 -2.63 -7.61 7.47
C ARG A 92 -3.18 -6.47 6.61
N TYR A 93 -2.40 -5.44 6.33
CA TYR A 93 -2.96 -4.15 5.90
C TYR A 93 -2.36 -3.57 4.61
N ILE A 94 -1.11 -3.89 4.30
CA ILE A 94 -0.46 -3.46 3.05
C ILE A 94 -0.81 -4.47 1.98
N HIS A 95 -1.43 -4.01 0.89
CA HIS A 95 -1.69 -4.83 -0.29
C HIS A 95 -0.41 -5.06 -1.11
N HIS A 96 -0.22 -6.27 -1.63
CA HIS A 96 0.94 -6.62 -2.46
C HIS A 96 0.57 -6.35 -3.92
N SER A 97 0.58 -5.08 -4.30
CA SER A 97 0.07 -4.63 -5.60
C SER A 97 0.93 -5.04 -6.79
N ASP A 98 2.17 -5.47 -6.57
CA ASP A 98 3.10 -5.89 -7.59
C ASP A 98 3.14 -7.42 -7.69
N HIS A 99 2.64 -8.00 -8.76
CA HIS A 99 2.59 -9.45 -8.96
C HIS A 99 2.54 -9.81 -10.45
N TYR A 100 2.70 -11.10 -10.77
CA TYR A 100 2.73 -11.61 -12.14
C TYR A 100 1.39 -12.21 -12.57
N LEU A 101 0.27 -11.62 -12.14
CA LEU A 101 -1.03 -12.06 -12.64
C LEU A 101 -1.15 -11.66 -14.11
N GLU A 102 -1.49 -12.64 -14.93
CA GLU A 102 -1.73 -12.46 -16.36
C GLU A 102 -3.14 -11.91 -16.59
N MET A 103 -3.25 -10.83 -17.36
CA MET A 103 -4.52 -10.28 -17.83
C MET A 103 -4.47 -10.18 -19.37
N GLY A 104 -4.99 -11.21 -20.04
CA GLY A 104 -4.81 -11.36 -21.49
C GLY A 104 -3.32 -11.55 -21.83
N PRO A 105 -2.74 -10.83 -22.81
CA PRO A 105 -1.32 -10.95 -23.13
C PRO A 105 -0.40 -10.12 -22.19
N LEU A 106 -0.93 -9.55 -21.11
CA LEU A 106 -0.24 -8.56 -20.29
C LEU A 106 0.02 -9.04 -18.86
N TYR A 107 1.10 -8.52 -18.27
CA TYR A 107 1.37 -8.57 -16.82
C TYR A 107 1.33 -7.15 -16.24
N PRO A 108 0.13 -6.57 -16.07
CA PRO A 108 -0.04 -5.16 -15.72
C PRO A 108 0.48 -4.81 -14.33
N PHE A 109 0.53 -5.79 -13.43
CA PHE A 109 1.04 -5.62 -12.06
C PHE A 109 2.51 -6.03 -11.92
N ARG A 110 3.21 -6.30 -13.04
CA ARG A 110 4.60 -6.76 -13.01
C ARG A 110 5.46 -5.81 -12.16
N PRO A 111 6.20 -6.33 -11.17
CA PRO A 111 7.12 -5.51 -10.38
C PRO A 111 8.11 -4.75 -11.27
N ALA A 112 8.41 -3.51 -10.88
CA ALA A 112 9.45 -2.72 -11.51
C ALA A 112 10.82 -3.39 -11.36
N LYS A 113 11.81 -2.95 -12.16
CA LYS A 113 13.17 -3.48 -12.11
C LYS A 113 13.71 -3.44 -10.67
N ASN A 114 14.25 -4.57 -10.22
CA ASN A 114 14.78 -4.77 -8.86
C ASN A 114 13.75 -4.59 -7.72
N GLY A 115 12.43 -4.66 -8.01
CA GLY A 115 11.38 -4.47 -7.00
C GLY A 115 11.31 -3.04 -6.44
N ARG A 116 11.81 -2.05 -7.20
CA ARG A 116 11.86 -0.64 -6.76
C ARG A 116 10.96 0.21 -7.64
N ARG A 117 10.03 0.93 -7.00
CA ARG A 117 9.16 1.90 -7.69
C ARG A 117 10.03 2.96 -8.37
N ALA A 118 9.77 3.21 -9.65
CA ALA A 118 10.38 4.34 -10.37
C ALA A 118 9.88 5.65 -9.76
N VAL A 119 10.79 6.56 -9.46
CA VAL A 119 10.49 7.90 -8.94
C VAL A 119 10.93 8.91 -9.98
N HIS A 120 9.98 9.70 -10.49
CA HIS A 120 10.24 10.78 -11.42
C HIS A 120 10.17 12.09 -10.64
N PRO A 121 11.31 12.77 -10.38
CA PRO A 121 11.30 14.01 -9.62
C PRO A 121 10.57 15.10 -10.40
N ASN A 122 9.90 16.00 -9.67
CA ASN A 122 9.39 17.23 -10.26
C ASN A 122 10.58 18.06 -10.74
N LYS A 123 10.49 18.59 -11.96
CA LYS A 123 11.41 19.65 -12.40
C LYS A 123 11.05 20.90 -11.62
N THR A 124 12.01 21.48 -10.92
CA THR A 124 11.87 22.83 -10.38
C THR A 124 11.85 23.78 -11.56
N SER A 125 10.75 24.50 -11.76
CA SER A 125 10.76 25.69 -12.60
C SER A 125 11.59 26.75 -11.85
N GLU A 126 12.77 27.09 -12.37
CA GLU A 126 13.50 28.29 -11.97
C GLU A 126 12.79 29.55 -12.47
#